data_AF-A0A847DC79-F1
#
_entry.id   AF-A0A847DC79-F1
#
_cell.length_a   1.000
_cell.length_b   1.000
_cell.length_c   1.000
_cell.angle_alpha   90.00
_cell.angle_beta   90.00
_cell.angle_gamma   90.00
#
_symmetry.space_group_name_H-M   'P 1'
#
loop_
_entity.id
_entity.type
_entity.pdbx_description
1 polymer ?
#
loop_
_entity_poly.entity_id
_entity_poly.type
_entity_poly.pdbx_seq_one_letter_code
_entity_poly.pdbx_strand_id
1 'polypeptide(L)' 'MAPIKLNLNISALNGGIRFLVPEKYSADLKAGAVNGGIHIDFPVTFKGWITKNIETRLGEGGASISLKTVNGGVRIEKKK' A
#
# COMPACT_ATOMS: atom_id res chain seq x y z
N MET A 1 -27.16 -1.49 8.43
CA MET A 1 -26.00 -2.13 9.08
C MET A 1 -24.77 -1.78 8.26
N ALA A 2 -23.87 -0.94 8.78
CA ALA A 2 -22.66 -0.59 8.04
C ALA A 2 -21.68 -1.79 8.03
N PRO A 3 -21.01 -2.09 6.91
CA PRO A 3 -20.05 -3.19 6.87
C PRO A 3 -18.89 -2.90 7.84
N ILE A 4 -18.52 -3.89 8.64
CA ILE A 4 -17.34 -3.82 9.51
C ILE A 4 -16.11 -3.70 8.59
N LYS A 5 -15.43 -2.55 8.63
CA LYS A 5 -14.18 -2.34 7.90
C LYS A 5 -13.00 -2.63 8.83
N LEU A 6 -12.21 -3.64 8.51
CA LEU A 6 -10.96 -3.93 9.22
C LEU A 6 -9.83 -3.13 8.59
N ASN A 7 -9.24 -2.19 9.33
CA ASN A 7 -8.13 -1.39 8.84
C ASN A 7 -6.80 -2.04 9.26
N LEU A 8 -5.82 -2.01 8.35
CA LEU A 8 -4.48 -2.56 8.60
C LEU A 8 -3.47 -1.42 8.64
N ASN A 9 -2.65 -1.36 9.70
CA ASN A 9 -1.56 -0.41 9.80
C ASN A 9 -0.25 -1.15 10.11
N ILE A 10 0.73 -1.00 9.23
CA ILE A 10 2.06 -1.60 9.36
C ILE A 10 3.09 -0.47 9.25
N SER A 11 3.95 -0.37 10.27
CA SER A 11 5.04 0.58 10.33
C SER A 11 6.38 -0.10 10.61
N ALA A 12 7.40 0.25 9.85
CA ALA A 12 8.77 -0.21 10.04
C ALA A 12 9.74 0.99 10.17
N LEU A 13 10.73 0.89 11.04
CA LEU A 13 11.78 1.92 11.14
C LEU A 13 13.01 1.51 10.33
N ASN A 14 13.47 0.26 10.49
CA ASN A 14 14.61 -0.29 9.79
C ASN A 14 14.17 -1.59 9.11
N GLY A 15 14.16 -1.60 7.78
CA GLY A 15 13.67 -2.71 6.98
C GLY A 15 12.54 -2.32 6.03
N GLY A 16 12.44 -3.05 4.93
CA GLY A 16 11.36 -2.89 3.95
C GLY A 16 10.07 -3.59 4.37
N ILE A 17 8.94 -3.10 3.86
CA ILE A 17 7.65 -3.77 3.99
C ILE A 17 7.37 -4.50 2.69
N ARG A 18 7.10 -5.81 2.76
CA ARG A 18 6.62 -6.60 1.63
C ARG A 18 5.19 -7.03 1.89
N PHE A 19 4.26 -6.55 1.06
CA PHE A 19 2.84 -6.84 1.18
C PHE A 19 2.37 -7.66 -0.01
N LEU A 20 2.02 -8.91 0.24
CA LEU A 20 1.55 -9.87 -0.76
C LEU A 20 0.03 -9.94 -0.69
N VAL A 21 -0.64 -9.55 -1.78
CA VAL A 21 -2.11 -9.62 -1.86
C VAL A 21 -2.57 -10.46 -3.05
N PRO A 22 -3.74 -11.11 -2.96
CA PRO A 22 -4.36 -11.78 -4.10
C PRO A 22 -4.58 -10.82 -5.27
N GLU A 23 -4.66 -11.34 -6.50
CA GLU A 23 -4.91 -10.51 -7.69
C GLU A 23 -6.22 -9.73 -7.61
N LYS A 24 -7.27 -10.31 -7.01
CA LYS A 24 -8.59 -9.69 -6.83
C LYS A 24 -8.77 -9.09 -5.44
N TYR A 25 -7.78 -8.35 -4.96
CA TYR A 25 -7.86 -7.71 -3.65
C TYR A 25 -8.36 -6.27 -3.76
N SER A 26 -9.41 -5.94 -3.01
CA SER A 26 -10.03 -4.61 -2.99
C SER A 26 -9.73 -3.90 -1.66
N ALA A 27 -9.02 -2.77 -1.71
CA ALA A 27 -8.65 -1.98 -0.55
C ALA A 27 -8.23 -0.55 -0.95
N ASP A 28 -8.35 0.39 -0.01
CA ASP A 28 -7.77 1.72 -0.16
C ASP A 28 -6.36 1.71 0.46
N LEU A 29 -5.33 1.79 -0.37
CA LEU A 29 -3.93 1.63 0.00
C LEU A 29 -3.24 2.99 0.18
N LYS A 30 -2.55 3.14 1.30
CA LYS A 30 -1.63 4.23 1.60
C LYS A 30 -0.26 3.64 1.89
N ALA A 31 0.73 3.94 1.05
CA ALA A 31 2.11 3.49 1.20
C ALA A 31 3.05 4.67 1.36
N GLY A 32 4.08 4.57 2.21
CA GLY A 32 5.05 5.64 2.44
C GLY A 32 6.44 5.10 2.77
N ALA A 33 7.48 5.70 2.20
CA ALA A 33 8.88 5.37 2.47
C ALA A 33 9.71 6.64 2.62
N VAL A 34 10.38 6.84 3.75
CA VAL A 34 11.22 8.04 3.98
C VAL A 34 12.55 7.90 3.23
N ASN A 35 13.31 6.85 3.49
CA ASN A 35 14.62 6.57 2.91
C ASN A 35 14.53 5.23 2.16
N GLY A 36 13.80 5.25 1.04
CA GLY A 36 13.56 4.09 0.18
C GLY A 36 12.57 4.39 -0.93
N GLY A 37 12.28 3.39 -1.76
CA GLY A 37 11.32 3.47 -2.85
C GLY A 37 10.02 2.73 -2.54
N ILE A 38 8.95 3.08 -3.27
CA ILE A 38 7.70 2.34 -3.25
C ILE A 38 7.54 1.64 -4.61
N HIS A 39 7.25 0.35 -4.59
CA HIS A 39 7.02 -0.47 -5.77
C HIS A 39 5.64 -1.13 -5.68
N ILE A 40 4.87 -1.07 -6.76
CA ILE A 40 3.50 -1.56 -6.83
C ILE A 40 3.32 -2.34 -8.13
N ASP A 41 3.03 -3.63 -8.02
CA ASP A 41 2.80 -4.54 -9.17
C ASP A 41 1.36 -4.46 -9.73
N PHE A 42 0.55 -3.55 -9.20
CA PHE A 42 -0.83 -3.32 -9.61
C PHE A 42 -0.91 -2.14 -10.57
N PRO A 43 -1.79 -2.19 -11.59
CA PRO A 43 -2.04 -1.04 -12.43
C PRO A 43 -2.72 0.06 -11.59
N VAL A 44 -1.96 1.10 -11.30
CA VAL A 44 -2.40 2.25 -10.49
C VAL A 44 -2.44 3.49 -11.37
N THR A 45 -3.59 4.17 -11.39
CA THR A 45 -3.73 5.43 -12.12
C THR A 45 -3.33 6.57 -11.20
N PHE A 46 -2.21 7.22 -11.49
CA PHE A 46 -1.78 8.42 -10.80
C PHE A 46 -2.17 9.66 -11.59
N LYS A 47 -2.67 10.68 -10.89
CA LYS A 47 -2.81 12.05 -11.41
C LYS A 47 -2.02 12.98 -10.50
N GLY A 48 -0.95 13.60 -11.02
CA GLY A 48 -0.06 14.51 -10.28
C GLY A 48 1.34 13.94 -10.03
N TRP A 49 2.08 14.53 -9.09
CA TRP A 49 3.44 14.11 -8.73
C TRP A 49 3.45 13.02 -7.66
N ILE A 50 4.29 12.00 -7.87
CA ILE A 50 4.54 10.96 -6.88
C ILE A 50 5.56 11.50 -5.88
N THR A 51 5.18 11.55 -4.60
CA THR A 51 6.07 11.93 -3.50
C THR A 51 6.55 10.67 -2.77
N LYS A 52 7.18 10.83 -1.59
CA LYS A 52 7.52 9.72 -0.69
C LYS A 52 6.31 8.94 -0.14
N ASN A 53 5.10 9.35 -0.49
CA ASN A 53 3.86 8.65 -0.15
C ASN A 53 2.99 8.46 -1.40
N ILE A 54 2.30 7.32 -1.44
CA ILE A 54 1.34 6.93 -2.46
C ILE A 54 0.02 6.63 -1.78
N GLU A 55 -1.05 7.24 -2.28
CA GLU A 55 -2.42 6.88 -1.95
C GLU A 55 -3.11 6.43 -3.22
N THR A 56 -3.63 5.21 -3.21
CA THR A 56 -4.24 4.60 -4.39
C THR A 56 -5.32 3.61 -3.99
N ARG A 57 -6.24 3.35 -4.91
CA ARG A 57 -7.30 2.36 -4.74
C ARG A 57 -6.90 1.08 -5.46
N LEU A 58 -6.92 -0.04 -4.73
CA LEU A 58 -6.80 -1.38 -5.29
C LEU A 58 -8.21 -1.92 -5.56
N GLY A 59 -8.44 -2.41 -6.78
CA GLY A 59 -9.74 -2.98 -7.18
C GLY A 59 -10.89 -1.99 -6.97
N GLU A 60 -11.92 -2.43 -6.25
CA GLU A 60 -13.10 -1.61 -5.95
C GLU A 60 -12.92 -0.69 -4.72
N GLY A 61 -11.76 -0.74 -4.05
CA GLY A 61 -11.51 -0.06 -2.77
C GLY A 61 -12.11 -0.81 -1.57
N GLY A 62 -12.14 -0.18 -0.39
CA GLY A 62 -12.81 -0.80 0.77
C GLY A 62 -12.13 -0.56 2.10
N ALA A 63 -11.49 -1.59 2.64
CA ALA A 63 -10.72 -1.51 3.89
C ALA A 63 -9.45 -0.67 3.68
N SER A 64 -9.09 0.13 4.67
CA SER A 64 -7.91 1.00 4.56
C SER A 64 -6.64 0.26 5.01
N ILE A 65 -5.60 0.32 4.19
CA ILE A 65 -4.29 -0.27 4.47
C ILE A 65 -3.24 0.82 4.45
N SER A 66 -2.52 0.98 5.55
CA SER A 66 -1.42 1.93 5.69
C SER A 66 -0.10 1.19 5.90
N LEU A 67 0.83 1.34 4.97
CA LEU A 67 2.19 0.79 5.02
C LEU A 67 3.18 1.94 5.09
N LYS A 68 3.98 2.02 6.15
CA LYS A 68 4.98 3.10 6.30
C LYS A 68 6.33 2.54 6.71
N THR A 69 7.39 2.97 6.04
CA THR A 69 8.76 2.66 6.45
C THR A 69 9.66 3.89 6.47
N VAL A 70 10.62 3.92 7.39
CA VAL A 70 11.65 4.96 7.43
C VAL A 70 12.86 4.55 6.61
N ASN A 71 13.60 3.51 6.99
CA ASN A 71 14.79 3.04 6.27
C ASN A 71 14.51 1.70 5.58
N GLY A 72 13.93 1.76 4.39
CA GLY A 72 13.52 0.59 3.63
C GLY A 72 12.54 0.94 2.52
N GLY A 73 12.32 0.01 1.59
CA GLY A 73 11.31 0.17 0.55
C GLY A 73 9.97 -0.44 0.94
N VAL A 74 8.88 0.00 0.31
CA VAL A 74 7.58 -0.69 0.37
C VAL A 74 7.37 -1.40 -0.96
N ARG A 75 7.17 -2.71 -0.93
CA ARG A 75 6.82 -3.52 -2.09
C ARG A 75 5.42 -4.09 -1.91
N ILE A 76 4.53 -3.76 -2.83
CA ILE A 76 3.19 -4.34 -2.92
C ILE A 76 3.15 -5.23 -4.16
N GLU A 77 3.06 -6.53 -3.94
CA GLU A 77 3.23 -7.54 -4.99
C GLU A 77 2.00 -8.46 -5.03
N LYS A 78 1.74 -9.00 -6.21
CA LYS A 78 0.73 -10.05 -6.37
C LYS A 78 1.25 -11.35 -5.77
N LYS A 79 0.44 -11.96 -4.92
CA LYS A 79 0.65 -13.36 -4.53
C LYS A 79 0.34 -14.24 -5.73
N LYS A 80 1.36 -14.95 -6.23
CA LYS A 80 1.20 -16.01 -7.24
C LYS A 80 0.34 -17.15 -6.72
#